data_AF-L9VG60-F1
#
_entry.id   AF-L9VG60-F1
#
_cell.length_a   1.000
_cell.length_b   1.000
_cell.length_c   1.000
_cell.angle_alpha   90.00
_cell.angle_beta   90.00
_cell.angle_gamma   90.00
#
_symmetry.space_group_name_H-M   'P 1'
#
loop_
_entity.id
_entity.type
_entity.pdbx_description
1 polymer ?
#
loop_
_entity_poly.entity_id
_entity_poly.type
_entity_poly.pdbx_seq_one_letter_code
_entity_poly.pdbx_strand_id
1 'polypeptide(L)'
;MQRVAATLRITQTWRKISIHLETDNSESDSTGATVLTEDGRWPSLNYQYENDPDPDSASSMTRHYGTADLALKTDSDETVLEGFYYTGPGRENYGEMYFVKSE
;
A
#
# COMPACT_ATOMS: atom_id res chain seq x y z
N MET A 1 1.07 -10.19 -16.75
CA MET A 1 1.42 -9.30 -15.63
C MET A 1 2.04 -10.15 -14.55
N GLN A 2 3.18 -9.73 -14.01
CA GLN A 2 3.83 -10.43 -12.89
C GLN A 2 3.12 -10.01 -11.60
N ARG A 3 2.65 -10.97 -10.81
CA ARG A 3 2.13 -10.73 -9.47
C ARG A 3 3.28 -10.86 -8.48
N VAL A 4 3.33 -9.97 -7.50
CA VAL A 4 4.30 -10.00 -6.41
C VAL A 4 3.53 -10.27 -5.13
N ALA A 5 3.96 -11.28 -4.37
CA ALA A 5 3.40 -11.53 -3.05
C ALA A 5 3.80 -10.39 -2.11
N ALA A 6 2.85 -9.89 -1.32
CA ALA A 6 3.08 -8.78 -0.43
C ALA A 6 2.18 -8.87 0.80
N THR A 7 2.67 -8.36 1.92
CA THR A 7 1.91 -8.19 3.17
C THR A 7 1.74 -6.70 3.44
N LEU A 8 0.50 -6.26 3.64
CA LEU A 8 0.19 -4.90 4.05
C LEU A 8 -0.27 -4.88 5.50
N ARG A 9 0.52 -4.28 6.39
CA ARG A 9 0.20 -4.13 7.82
C ARG A 9 -0.30 -2.71 8.08
N ILE A 10 -1.54 -2.59 8.55
CA ILE A 10 -2.15 -1.31 8.91
C ILE A 10 -2.27 -1.24 10.43
N THR A 11 -1.50 -0.34 11.05
CA THR A 11 -1.53 -0.11 12.50
C THR A 11 -2.14 1.25 12.78
N GLN A 12 -3.30 1.26 13.45
CA GLN A 12 -4.02 2.48 13.80
C GLN A 12 -4.11 2.64 15.32
N THR A 13 -3.90 3.87 15.79
CA THR A 13 -4.29 4.34 17.12
C THR A 13 -5.14 5.59 16.97
N TRP A 14 -5.59 6.18 18.08
CA TRP A 14 -6.28 7.47 18.05
C TRP A 14 -5.48 8.62 17.39
N ARG A 15 -4.14 8.62 17.47
CA ARG A 15 -3.30 9.76 17.03
C ARG A 15 -2.51 9.51 15.76
N LYS A 16 -2.41 8.26 15.32
CA LYS A 16 -1.55 7.86 14.22
C LYS A 16 -2.14 6.68 13.48
N ILE A 17 -1.88 6.67 12.19
CA ILE A 17 -2.03 5.52 11.31
C ILE A 17 -0.67 5.28 10.66
N SER A 18 -0.26 4.02 10.57
CA SER A 18 0.98 3.59 9.95
C SER A 18 0.67 2.42 9.02
N ILE A 19 1.19 2.49 7.80
CA ILE A 19 1.06 1.44 6.81
C ILE A 19 2.47 0.97 6.51
N HIS A 20 2.68 -0.33 6.65
CA HIS A 20 3.93 -0.98 6.29
C HIS A 20 3.63 -2.04 5.23
N LEU A 21 4.24 -1.90 4.06
CA LEU A 21 4.15 -2.86 2.96
C LEU A 21 5.46 -3.64 2.89
N GLU A 22 5.37 -4.95 2.87
CA GLU A 22 6.52 -5.84 2.77
C GLU A 22 6.33 -6.77 1.56
N THR A 23 7.37 -6.92 0.76
CA THR A 23 7.49 -7.90 -0.32
C THR A 23 8.79 -8.69 -0.14
N ASP A 24 9.01 -9.74 -0.92
CA ASP A 24 10.27 -10.51 -0.85
C ASP A 24 11.55 -9.71 -1.13
N ASN A 25 11.46 -8.53 -1.76
CA ASN A 25 12.65 -7.77 -2.22
C ASN A 25 12.65 -6.28 -1.81
N SER A 26 11.63 -5.81 -1.10
CA SER A 26 11.54 -4.41 -0.68
C SER A 26 10.46 -4.23 0.37
N GLU A 27 10.63 -3.18 1.17
CA GLU A 27 9.65 -2.71 2.13
C GLU A 27 9.34 -1.23 1.93
N SER A 28 8.16 -0.78 2.35
CA SER A 28 7.86 0.64 2.43
C SER A 28 7.06 0.98 3.67
N ASP A 29 7.31 2.18 4.18
CA ASP A 29 6.58 2.76 5.30
C ASP A 29 5.84 4.02 4.86
N SER A 30 4.65 4.21 5.43
CA SER A 30 3.87 5.41 5.18
C SER A 30 4.49 6.64 5.82
N THR A 31 4.61 7.73 5.06
CA THR A 31 4.97 9.06 5.59
C THR A 31 3.74 9.86 6.02
N GLY A 32 2.55 9.43 5.58
CA GLY A 32 1.25 9.96 5.98
C GLY A 32 0.12 9.15 5.37
N ALA A 33 -1.03 9.12 6.04
CA ALA A 33 -2.20 8.42 5.53
C ALA A 33 -3.53 9.00 6.03
N THR A 34 -4.56 8.76 5.23
CA THR A 34 -5.94 9.17 5.47
C THR A 34 -6.85 7.96 5.29
N VAL A 35 -7.76 7.76 6.24
CA VAL A 35 -8.87 6.81 6.13
C VAL A 35 -10.15 7.62 5.97
N LEU A 36 -10.89 7.36 4.90
CA LEU A 36 -12.21 7.95 4.67
C LEU A 36 -13.28 6.89 4.93
N THR A 37 -14.23 7.18 5.79
CA THR A 37 -15.37 6.31 6.14
C THR A 37 -16.69 7.04 6.00
N GLU A 38 -16.77 8.03 5.10
CA GLU A 38 -17.97 8.86 4.92
C GLU A 38 -19.16 8.02 4.45
N ASP A 39 -20.33 8.27 5.05
CA ASP A 39 -21.58 7.61 4.68
C ASP A 39 -21.89 7.80 3.19
N GLY A 40 -22.18 6.70 2.50
CA GLY A 40 -22.52 6.70 1.06
C GLY A 40 -21.31 6.55 0.12
N ARG A 41 -20.09 6.33 0.63
CA ARG A 41 -18.93 5.88 -0.15
C ARG A 41 -18.33 4.61 0.43
N TRP A 42 -17.63 3.84 -0.41
CA TRP A 42 -16.80 2.74 0.07
C TRP A 42 -15.68 3.30 0.96
N PRO A 43 -15.40 2.72 2.13
CA PRO A 43 -14.27 3.15 2.94
C PRO A 43 -12.98 3.09 2.12
N SER A 44 -12.11 4.09 2.24
CA SER A 44 -10.86 4.15 1.47
C SER A 44 -9.66 4.45 2.35
N LEU A 45 -8.50 3.98 1.89
CA LEU A 45 -7.19 4.24 2.46
C LEU A 45 -6.33 4.92 1.40
N ASN A 46 -5.90 6.14 1.72
CA ASN A 46 -4.95 6.90 0.91
C ASN A 46 -3.67 7.10 1.71
N TYR A 47 -2.52 6.75 1.16
CA TYR A 47 -1.25 6.96 1.86
C TYR A 47 -0.11 7.34 0.93
N GLN A 48 0.82 8.11 1.47
CA GLN A 48 2.13 8.38 0.89
C GLN A 48 3.14 7.41 1.50
N TYR A 49 4.08 6.91 0.72
CA TYR A 49 5.10 5.98 1.21
C TYR A 49 6.51 6.37 0.78
N GLU A 50 7.48 5.90 1.56
CA GLU A 50 8.90 5.82 1.23
C GLU A 50 9.27 4.34 1.18
N ASN A 51 9.83 3.88 0.05
CA ASN A 51 10.27 2.50 -0.13
C ASN A 51 11.78 2.41 0.02
N ASP A 52 12.25 1.49 0.87
CA ASP A 52 13.65 1.12 0.97
C ASP A 52 13.84 -0.26 0.30
N PRO A 53 14.65 -0.35 -0.76
CA PRO A 53 14.95 -1.63 -1.38
C PRO A 53 15.84 -2.48 -0.48
N ASP A 54 15.67 -3.81 -0.54
CA ASP A 54 16.52 -4.73 0.24
C ASP A 54 18.00 -4.55 -0.15
N PRO A 55 18.96 -4.60 0.79
CA PRO A 55 20.39 -4.52 0.48
C PRO A 55 20.87 -5.55 -0.56
N ASP A 56 20.21 -6.71 -0.69
CA ASP A 56 20.53 -7.74 -1.70
C ASP A 56 19.80 -7.54 -3.04
N SER A 57 18.99 -6.49 -3.17
CA SER A 57 18.27 -6.18 -4.39
C SER A 57 19.18 -5.62 -5.49
N ALA A 58 18.72 -5.70 -6.76
CA ALA A 58 19.50 -5.21 -7.89
C ALA A 58 19.89 -3.74 -7.70
N SER A 59 21.11 -3.35 -8.09
CA SER A 59 21.64 -1.99 -7.88
C SER A 59 20.83 -0.86 -8.54
N SER A 60 19.87 -1.20 -9.41
CA SER A 60 18.89 -0.27 -10.00
C SER A 60 17.68 -0.01 -9.09
N MET A 61 17.55 -0.74 -7.98
CA MET A 61 16.57 -0.46 -6.94
C MET A 61 17.11 0.62 -6.02
N THR A 62 16.67 1.84 -6.29
CA THR A 62 16.90 3.00 -5.43
C THR A 62 15.67 3.28 -4.58
N ARG A 63 15.90 3.90 -3.43
CA ARG A 63 14.84 4.48 -2.61
C ARG A 63 13.94 5.39 -3.45
N HIS A 64 12.63 5.23 -3.28
CA HIS A 64 11.64 6.00 -4.01
C HIS A 64 10.41 6.28 -3.16
N TYR A 65 9.68 7.30 -3.58
CA TYR A 65 8.48 7.78 -2.92
C TYR A 65 7.29 7.60 -3.82
N GLY A 66 6.11 7.41 -3.24
CA GLY A 66 4.89 7.29 -4.01
C GLY A 66 3.63 7.49 -3.19
N THR A 67 2.51 7.25 -3.84
CA THR A 67 1.18 7.26 -3.24
C THR A 67 0.44 5.97 -3.56
N ALA A 68 -0.50 5.62 -2.71
CA ALA A 68 -1.46 4.57 -2.95
C ALA A 68 -2.87 5.05 -2.62
N ASP A 69 -3.83 4.60 -3.43
CA ASP A 69 -5.25 4.88 -3.34
C ASP A 69 -5.98 3.55 -3.38
N LEU A 70 -6.53 3.14 -2.23
CA LEU A 70 -7.13 1.83 -2.02
C LEU A 70 -8.56 1.97 -1.50
N ALA A 71 -9.47 1.16 -2.03
CA ALA A 71 -10.84 1.03 -1.57
C ALA A 71 -11.04 -0.30 -0.82
N LEU A 72 -11.69 -0.23 0.33
CA LEU A 72 -12.13 -1.39 1.09
C LEU A 72 -13.49 -1.84 0.56
N LYS A 73 -13.55 -3.07 0.09
CA LYS A 73 -14.77 -3.74 -0.35
C LYS A 73 -15.03 -4.92 0.56
N THR A 74 -16.22 -4.96 1.13
CA THR A 74 -16.66 -6.06 1.98
C THR A 74 -17.89 -6.69 1.35
N ASP A 75 -17.73 -7.95 0.95
CA ASP A 75 -18.81 -8.87 0.61
C ASP A 75 -19.15 -9.71 1.86
N SER A 76 -20.26 -10.46 1.79
CA SER A 76 -20.66 -11.53 2.70
C SER A 76 -19.56 -12.55 3.01
N ASP A 77 -18.67 -12.86 2.05
CA ASP A 77 -17.66 -13.91 2.21
C ASP A 77 -16.22 -13.38 2.36
N GLU A 78 -15.92 -12.16 1.88
CA GLU A 78 -14.55 -11.66 1.78
C GLU A 78 -14.45 -10.15 2.04
N THR A 79 -13.35 -9.74 2.69
CA THR A 79 -12.96 -8.32 2.79
C THR A 79 -11.68 -8.10 2.01
N VAL A 80 -11.79 -7.27 0.98
CA VAL A 80 -10.74 -6.95 0.02
C VAL A 80 -10.35 -5.48 0.15
N LEU A 81 -9.06 -5.20 0.14
CA LEU A 81 -8.51 -3.86 -0.02
C LEU A 81 -7.78 -3.80 -1.37
N GLU A 82 -8.30 -3.00 -2.30
CA GLU A 82 -7.77 -2.96 -3.67
C GLU A 82 -7.72 -1.55 -4.25
N GLY A 83 -6.82 -1.34 -5.21
CA GLY A 83 -6.68 -0.06 -5.88
C GLY A 83 -5.33 0.08 -6.57
N PHE A 84 -4.78 1.28 -6.59
CA PHE A 84 -3.58 1.60 -7.36
C PHE A 84 -2.49 2.24 -6.50
N TYR A 85 -1.25 1.99 -6.89
CA TYR A 85 -0.10 2.79 -6.44
C TYR A 85 0.52 3.53 -7.61
N TYR A 86 1.15 4.66 -7.28
CA TYR A 86 1.90 5.49 -8.20
C TYR A 86 3.25 5.81 -7.57
N THR A 87 4.34 5.55 -8.27
CA THR A 87 5.66 5.99 -7.84
C THR A 87 5.98 7.34 -8.45
N GLY A 88 6.66 8.18 -7.68
CA GLY A 88 7.07 9.52 -8.06
C GLY A 88 7.99 9.57 -9.29
N PRO A 89 8.34 10.80 -9.72
CA PRO A 89 8.95 11.11 -11.02
C PRO A 89 10.32 10.48 -11.31
N GLY A 90 10.92 9.73 -10.36
CA GLY A 90 12.16 8.98 -10.57
C GLY A 90 11.98 7.54 -11.08
N ARG A 91 10.76 6.99 -11.02
CA ARG A 91 10.45 5.61 -11.46
C ARG A 91 9.26 5.52 -12.41
N GLU A 92 8.42 6.55 -12.47
CA GLU A 92 7.28 6.71 -13.40
C GLU A 92 6.48 5.41 -13.63
N ASN A 93 6.31 4.62 -12.58
CA ASN A 93 5.58 3.37 -12.63
C ASN A 93 4.34 3.46 -11.75
N TYR A 94 3.36 2.64 -12.10
CA TYR A 94 2.13 2.47 -11.36
C TYR A 94 1.71 1.02 -11.47
N GLY A 95 0.85 0.58 -10.56
CA GLY A 95 0.33 -0.77 -10.60
C GLY A 95 -0.87 -0.94 -9.70
N GLU A 96 -1.44 -2.14 -9.78
CA GLU A 96 -2.60 -2.53 -8.98
C GLU A 96 -2.13 -3.21 -7.69
N MET A 97 -2.86 -2.94 -6.63
CA MET A 97 -2.74 -3.59 -5.34
C MET A 97 -4.04 -4.32 -5.05
N TYR A 98 -3.93 -5.55 -4.55
CA TYR A 98 -5.06 -6.38 -4.16
C TYR A 98 -4.67 -7.18 -2.93
N PHE A 99 -5.35 -6.93 -1.82
CA PHE A 99 -5.10 -7.59 -0.55
C PHE A 99 -6.39 -8.19 -0.02
N VAL A 100 -6.31 -9.44 0.40
CA VAL A 100 -7.36 -10.11 1.17
C VAL A 100 -6.97 -10.03 2.63
N LYS A 101 -7.93 -9.70 3.50
CA LYS A 101 -7.70 -9.68 4.94
C LYS A 101 -7.29 -11.08 5.42
N SER A 102 -6.11 -11.18 6.04
CA SER A 102 -5.70 -12.40 6.74
C SER A 102 -6.50 -12.60 8.03
N GLU A 103 -6.74 -13.85 8.43
CA GLU A 103 -7.36 -14.21 9.71
C GLU A 103 -6.55 -13.76 10.93
#